data_AF-A0A1Y4J8S6-F1
#
_entry.id   AF-A0A1Y4J8S6-F1
#
_cell.length_a   1.000
_cell.length_b   1.000
_cell.length_c   1.000
_cell.angle_alpha   90.00
_cell.angle_beta   90.00
_cell.angle_gamma   90.00
#
_symmetry.space_group_name_H-M   'P 1'
#
loop_
_entity.id
_entity.type
_entity.pdbx_description
1 polymer ?
#
loop_
_entity_poly.entity_id
_entity_poly.type
_entity_poly.pdbx_seq_one_letter_code
_entity_poly.pdbx_strand_id
1 'polypeptide(L)'
;MRKGLKLGSFTVPVDVQRLRALRKAAGFPGRRAFAEELRRRGYAFNYNGVERGGQPSRGRTINRIKSETAEAVAEALGVEPDEAFPEYSAARAEMERHLTEDRYKPFTTLAERNVAIVDTMDAAKWTAWKYANVKCDGVPIGREEAVSCAYETLVEVADQAMKYGIPKGTTFPAYACVAIRNHIILNYHGYATSPKHKYSFCSLDVFSPEFIRGEYAPDPAELYILMEELEEQQNSGKSRP
;
A
#
# COMPACT_ATOMS: atom_id res chain seq x y z
N MET A 1 -8.06 -2.57 5.98
CA MET A 1 -6.85 -1.84 6.40
C MET A 1 -5.90 -1.72 5.21
N ARG A 2 -5.63 -0.48 4.76
CA ARG A 2 -4.95 -0.17 3.49
C ARG A 2 -3.41 -0.28 3.62
N LYS A 3 -2.77 -0.82 2.58
CA LYS A 3 -1.30 -0.90 2.44
C LYS A 3 -0.74 0.47 2.02
N GLY A 4 -0.57 1.39 2.96
CA GLY A 4 0.43 2.45 2.83
C GLY A 4 1.83 1.84 3.02
N LEU A 5 2.87 2.41 2.39
CA LEU A 5 4.26 2.05 2.69
C LEU A 5 4.47 2.16 4.21
N LYS A 6 4.55 1.05 4.94
CA LYS A 6 5.02 1.08 6.33
C LYS A 6 6.52 1.30 6.29
N LEU A 7 6.96 2.54 6.49
CA LEU A 7 8.36 2.83 6.80
C LEU A 7 8.73 2.10 8.10
N GLY A 8 9.91 1.48 8.11
CA GLY A 8 10.34 0.56 9.17
C GLY A 8 10.19 -0.93 8.85
N SER A 9 9.63 -1.32 7.69
CA SER A 9 9.69 -2.70 7.21
C SER A 9 11.04 -2.97 6.52
N PHE A 10 11.77 -3.99 6.96
CA PHE A 10 12.93 -4.52 6.24
C PHE A 10 12.59 -5.86 5.59
N THR A 11 13.50 -6.39 4.77
CA THR A 11 13.31 -7.71 4.17
C THR A 11 14.37 -8.68 4.66
N VAL A 12 13.96 -9.92 4.95
CA VAL A 12 14.84 -11.00 5.37
C VAL A 12 14.86 -12.09 4.32
N PRO A 13 16.01 -12.75 4.13
CA PRO A 13 16.09 -13.92 3.27
C PRO A 13 15.33 -15.10 3.86
N VAL A 14 14.73 -15.90 2.98
CA VAL A 14 14.02 -17.13 3.35
C VAL A 14 14.85 -18.33 2.94
N ASP A 15 15.31 -19.06 3.96
CA ASP A 15 15.77 -20.43 3.77
C ASP A 15 14.56 -21.37 3.77
N VAL A 16 14.16 -21.79 2.56
CA VAL A 16 12.99 -22.65 2.36
C VAL A 16 13.19 -24.04 2.99
N GLN A 17 14.42 -24.56 3.06
CA GLN A 17 14.68 -25.87 3.65
C GLN A 17 14.52 -25.82 5.16
N ARG A 18 15.12 -24.80 5.79
CA ARG A 18 14.98 -24.54 7.23
C ARG A 18 13.52 -24.32 7.62
N LEU A 19 12.81 -23.46 6.88
CA LEU A 19 11.42 -23.15 7.18
C LEU A 19 10.51 -24.39 7.06
N ARG A 20 10.77 -25.25 6.06
CA ARG A 20 10.07 -26.54 5.93
C ARG A 20 10.33 -27.49 7.10
N ALA A 21 11.57 -27.53 7.59
CA ALA A 21 11.94 -28.38 8.72
C ALA A 21 11.24 -27.90 10.00
N LEU A 22 11.30 -26.60 10.30
CA LEU A 22 10.61 -25.99 11.44
C LEU A 22 9.09 -26.18 11.38
N ARG A 23 8.49 -25.97 10.20
CA ARG A 23 7.06 -26.21 10.00
C ARG A 23 6.65 -27.66 10.29
N LYS A 24 7.44 -28.63 9.82
CA LYS A 24 7.17 -30.06 10.10
C LYS A 24 7.35 -30.38 11.58
N ALA A 25 8.38 -29.82 12.23
CA ALA A 25 8.60 -29.98 13.67
C ALA A 25 7.45 -29.39 14.50
N ALA A 26 6.87 -28.28 14.05
CA ALA A 26 5.68 -27.67 14.64
C ALA A 26 4.36 -28.41 14.35
N GLY A 27 4.40 -29.60 13.72
CA GLY A 27 3.22 -30.45 13.51
C GLY A 27 2.41 -30.13 12.25
N PHE A 28 2.89 -29.24 11.37
CA PHE A 28 2.19 -28.92 10.12
C PHE A 28 2.76 -29.72 8.95
N PRO A 29 2.07 -30.75 8.44
CA PRO A 29 2.62 -31.64 7.42
C PRO A 29 2.80 -30.94 6.07
N GLY A 30 1.93 -29.99 5.74
CA GLY A 30 1.93 -29.27 4.48
C GLY A 30 1.83 -27.76 4.62
N ARG A 31 2.26 -27.06 3.55
CA ARG A 31 2.17 -25.59 3.42
C ARG A 31 0.73 -25.07 3.57
N ARG A 32 -0.24 -25.80 3.03
CA ARG A 32 -1.67 -25.44 3.08
C ARG A 32 -2.19 -25.41 4.52
N ALA A 33 -1.89 -26.46 5.30
CA ALA A 33 -2.29 -26.55 6.70
C ALA A 33 -1.71 -25.38 7.53
N PHE A 34 -0.43 -25.05 7.31
CA PHE A 34 0.18 -23.91 8.00
C PHE A 34 -0.39 -22.55 7.52
N ALA A 35 -0.67 -22.41 6.22
CA ALA A 35 -1.32 -21.22 5.69
C ALA A 35 -2.77 -21.04 6.20
N GLU A 36 -3.46 -22.12 6.56
CA GLU A 36 -4.77 -22.08 7.22
C GLU A 36 -4.64 -21.66 8.68
N GLU A 37 -3.64 -22.18 9.39
CA GLU A 37 -3.37 -21.75 10.77
C GLU A 37 -3.04 -20.26 10.84
N LEU A 38 -2.19 -19.76 9.94
CA LEU A 38 -1.90 -18.33 9.84
C LEU A 38 -3.16 -17.50 9.60
N ARG A 39 -4.08 -17.98 8.75
CA ARG A 39 -5.37 -17.33 8.53
C ARG A 39 -6.27 -17.39 9.76
N ARG A 40 -6.29 -18.51 10.49
CA ARG A 40 -7.03 -18.69 11.75
C ARG A 40 -6.57 -17.70 12.83
N ARG A 41 -5.26 -17.41 12.86
CA ARG A 41 -4.66 -16.38 13.74
C ARG A 41 -4.86 -14.93 13.24
N GLY A 42 -5.54 -14.74 12.10
CA GLY A 42 -5.88 -13.43 11.57
C GLY A 42 -4.85 -12.81 10.62
N TYR A 43 -3.80 -13.54 10.23
CA TYR A 43 -2.84 -13.01 9.25
C TYR A 43 -3.37 -13.13 7.81
N ALA A 44 -3.34 -12.00 7.08
CA ALA A 44 -3.91 -11.90 5.73
C ALA A 44 -2.88 -12.07 4.58
N PHE A 45 -1.65 -12.51 4.87
CA PHE A 45 -0.61 -12.67 3.84
C PHE A 45 -0.62 -14.07 3.21
N ASN A 46 -0.14 -14.17 1.98
CA ASN A 46 -0.06 -15.45 1.26
C ASN A 46 1.20 -16.24 1.62
N TYR A 47 1.11 -17.13 2.60
CA TYR A 47 2.22 -18.01 2.98
C TYR A 47 2.71 -18.94 1.87
N ASN A 48 1.85 -19.32 0.92
CA ASN A 48 2.26 -20.24 -0.14
C ASN A 48 3.40 -19.65 -0.97
N GLY A 49 3.48 -18.33 -1.12
CA GLY A 49 4.58 -17.63 -1.79
C GLY A 49 5.87 -17.56 -0.96
N VAL A 50 5.79 -17.72 0.36
CA VAL A 50 6.95 -17.68 1.28
C VAL A 50 7.79 -18.96 1.13
N GLU A 51 7.14 -20.13 1.15
CA GLU A 51 7.80 -21.42 0.94
C GLU A 51 7.88 -21.86 -0.54
N ARG A 52 7.40 -21.03 -1.48
CA ARG A 52 7.62 -21.24 -2.92
C ARG A 52 8.92 -20.53 -3.26
N GLY A 53 10.00 -21.29 -3.30
CA GLY A 53 11.26 -20.78 -3.84
C GLY A 53 11.00 -20.11 -5.19
N GLY A 54 11.48 -18.89 -5.36
CA GLY A 54 11.40 -18.23 -6.66
C GLY A 54 12.07 -19.13 -7.69
N GLN A 55 11.46 -19.29 -8.87
CA GLN A 55 12.23 -19.78 -10.01
C GLN A 55 13.37 -18.79 -10.25
N PRO A 56 14.60 -19.26 -10.49
CA PRO A 56 15.74 -18.40 -10.71
C PRO A 56 15.57 -17.63 -12.02
N SER A 57 15.03 -16.43 -11.92
CA SER A 57 15.33 -15.37 -12.88
C SER A 57 16.76 -14.91 -12.58
N ARG A 58 17.74 -15.41 -13.37
CA ARG A 58 19.14 -14.94 -13.38
C ARG A 58 20.01 -15.25 -12.14
N GLY A 59 20.14 -16.53 -11.77
CA GLY A 59 21.36 -17.04 -11.11
C GLY A 59 21.53 -16.84 -9.59
N ARG A 60 20.73 -16.01 -8.92
CA ARG A 60 20.63 -16.00 -7.43
C ARG A 60 19.36 -15.25 -7.02
N THR A 61 18.28 -15.95 -6.71
CA THR A 61 17.12 -15.35 -6.04
C THR A 61 16.96 -16.00 -4.68
N ILE A 62 17.54 -15.34 -3.68
CA ILE A 62 17.14 -15.59 -2.30
C ILE A 62 15.73 -15.03 -2.17
N ASN A 63 14.73 -15.88 -1.93
CA ASN A 63 13.37 -15.41 -1.70
C ASN A 63 13.42 -14.49 -0.46
N ARG A 64 12.87 -13.28 -0.53
CA ARG A 64 12.88 -12.34 0.59
C ARG A 64 11.47 -11.98 1.00
N ILE A 65 11.22 -11.93 2.30
CA ILE A 65 9.92 -11.55 2.87
C ILE A 65 10.08 -10.32 3.76
N LYS A 66 8.99 -9.60 3.97
CA LYS A 66 8.97 -8.45 4.88
C LYS A 66 9.09 -8.90 6.34
N SER A 67 9.66 -8.05 7.20
CA SER A 67 9.83 -8.30 8.63
C SER A 67 8.52 -8.69 9.32
N GLU A 68 7.39 -8.04 9.01
CA GLU A 68 6.10 -8.38 9.62
C GLU A 68 5.61 -9.78 9.23
N THR A 69 5.98 -10.25 8.03
CA THR A 69 5.68 -11.62 7.58
C THR A 69 6.62 -12.62 8.24
N ALA A 70 7.89 -12.27 8.44
CA ALA A 70 8.85 -13.11 9.15
C ALA A 70 8.44 -13.31 10.62
N GLU A 71 8.07 -12.24 11.32
CA GLU A 71 7.57 -12.26 12.70
C GLU A 71 6.32 -13.14 12.83
N ALA A 72 5.31 -12.92 11.98
CA ALA A 72 4.08 -13.71 12.02
C ALA A 72 4.32 -15.20 11.75
N VAL A 73 5.28 -15.53 10.87
CA VAL A 73 5.67 -16.92 10.61
C VAL A 73 6.41 -17.53 11.79
N ALA A 74 7.35 -16.81 12.41
CA ALA A 74 8.08 -17.26 13.59
C ALA A 74 7.13 -17.48 14.79
N GLU A 75 6.23 -16.53 15.03
CA GLU A 75 5.18 -16.62 16.05
C GLU A 75 4.24 -17.83 15.81
N ALA A 76 3.85 -18.08 14.56
CA ALA A 76 3.03 -19.24 14.21
C ALA A 76 3.75 -20.58 14.40
N LEU A 77 5.07 -20.59 14.27
CA LEU A 77 5.93 -21.75 14.54
C LEU A 77 6.31 -21.90 16.02
N GLY A 78 6.04 -20.89 16.85
CA GLY A 78 6.42 -20.88 18.27
C GLY A 78 7.94 -20.76 18.49
N VAL A 79 8.63 -20.09 17.57
CA VAL A 79 10.09 -19.89 17.61
C VAL A 79 10.42 -18.40 17.52
N GLU A 80 11.65 -18.04 17.90
CA GLU A 80 12.13 -16.68 17.72
C GLU A 80 12.37 -16.34 16.23
N PRO A 81 12.23 -15.07 15.81
CA PRO A 81 12.47 -14.66 14.42
C PRO A 81 13.84 -15.06 13.88
N ASP A 82 14.90 -14.98 14.67
CA ASP A 82 16.24 -15.42 14.27
C ASP A 82 16.36 -16.94 14.09
N GLU A 83 15.56 -17.72 14.82
CA GLU A 83 15.52 -19.17 14.63
C GLU A 83 14.87 -19.54 13.31
N ALA A 84 13.81 -18.85 12.91
CA ALA A 84 13.18 -19.06 11.61
C ALA A 84 13.97 -18.41 10.45
N PHE A 85 14.60 -17.26 10.71
CA PHE A 85 15.28 -16.42 9.73
C PHE A 85 16.62 -15.92 10.30
N PRO A 86 17.73 -16.65 10.11
CA PRO A 86 19.02 -16.36 10.78
C PRO A 86 19.61 -14.96 10.59
N GLU A 87 19.21 -14.24 9.54
CA GLU A 87 19.68 -12.86 9.26
C GLU A 87 18.71 -11.79 9.78
N TYR A 88 17.68 -12.15 10.55
CA TYR A 88 16.63 -11.22 10.97
C TYR A 88 17.17 -10.07 11.83
N SER A 89 17.90 -10.37 12.91
CA SER A 89 18.47 -9.35 13.80
C SER A 89 19.50 -8.47 13.10
N ALA A 90 20.32 -9.04 12.20
CA ALA A 90 21.26 -8.28 11.39
C ALA A 90 20.55 -7.30 10.45
N ALA A 91 19.52 -7.76 9.74
CA ALA A 91 18.72 -6.92 8.85
C ALA A 91 17.93 -5.84 9.61
N ARG A 92 17.48 -6.14 10.83
CA ARG A 92 16.87 -5.16 11.73
C ARG A 92 17.86 -4.08 12.13
N ALA A 93 19.06 -4.46 12.58
CA ALA A 93 20.09 -3.52 12.99
C ALA A 93 20.54 -2.62 11.81
N GLU A 94 20.65 -3.17 10.61
CA GLU A 94 20.95 -2.39 9.39
C GLU A 94 19.84 -1.37 9.09
N MET A 95 18.57 -1.76 9.21
CA MET A 95 17.44 -0.84 9.07
C MET A 95 17.47 0.27 10.13
N GLU A 96 17.73 -0.07 11.39
CA GLU A 96 17.83 0.92 12.48
C GLU A 96 18.99 1.91 12.26
N ARG A 97 20.13 1.44 11.74
CA ARG A 97 21.25 2.31 11.31
C ARG A 97 20.83 3.25 10.19
N HIS A 98 20.24 2.74 9.11
CA HIS A 98 19.76 3.56 8.00
C HIS A 98 18.71 4.59 8.44
N LEU A 99 17.80 4.23 9.36
CA LEU A 99 16.85 5.17 9.94
C LEU A 99 17.53 6.29 10.74
N THR A 100 18.66 6.01 11.38
CA THR A 100 19.41 6.96 12.22
C THR A 100 20.33 7.85 11.37
N GLU A 101 21.01 7.27 10.39
CA GLU A 101 22.05 7.94 9.60
C GLU A 101 21.45 8.78 8.47
N ASP A 102 20.41 8.29 7.78
CA ASP A 102 19.93 8.90 6.54
C ASP A 102 18.64 9.72 6.69
N ARG A 103 18.01 9.67 7.86
CA ARG A 103 16.72 10.32 8.10
C ARG A 103 16.79 11.32 9.25
N TYR A 104 15.88 12.28 9.23
CA TYR A 104 15.69 13.24 10.32
C TYR A 104 14.20 13.43 10.59
N LYS A 105 13.84 13.82 11.82
CA LYS A 105 12.45 14.09 12.19
C LYS A 105 12.15 15.57 11.95
N PRO A 106 11.26 15.92 10.99
CA PRO A 106 10.94 17.31 10.70
C PRO A 106 10.11 17.97 11.81
N PHE A 107 9.44 17.17 12.62
CA PHE A 107 8.68 17.58 13.80
C PHE A 107 8.71 16.43 14.82
N THR A 108 8.63 16.79 16.09
CA THR A 108 8.71 15.86 17.22
C THR A 108 7.45 15.86 18.08
N THR A 109 6.62 16.90 17.96
CA THR A 109 5.36 17.03 18.68
C THR A 109 4.14 16.96 17.75
N LEU A 110 2.98 16.61 18.30
CA LEU A 110 1.71 16.61 17.56
C LEU A 110 1.32 18.02 17.09
N ALA A 111 1.65 19.05 17.87
CA ALA A 111 1.38 20.44 17.50
C ALA A 111 2.20 20.86 16.27
N GLU A 112 3.51 20.60 16.26
CA GLU A 112 4.39 20.87 15.11
C GLU A 112 3.95 20.09 13.86
N ARG A 113 3.56 18.82 14.03
CA ARG A 113 3.01 18.00 12.94
C ARG A 113 1.76 18.64 12.34
N ASN A 114 0.81 19.09 13.18
CA ASN A 114 -0.44 19.66 12.72
C ASN A 114 -0.22 21.00 11.99
N VAL A 115 0.69 21.85 12.49
CA VAL A 115 1.11 23.07 11.79
C VAL A 115 1.70 22.72 10.42
N ALA A 116 2.63 21.76 10.36
CA ALA A 116 3.23 21.33 9.10
C ALA A 116 2.21 20.73 8.11
N ILE A 117 1.18 20.03 8.59
CA ILE A 117 0.07 19.55 7.75
C ILE A 117 -0.66 20.74 7.13
N VAL A 118 -1.11 21.69 7.96
CA VAL A 118 -1.86 22.87 7.50
C VAL A 118 -1.05 23.67 6.48
N ASP A 119 0.23 23.94 6.78
CA ASP A 119 1.13 24.66 5.88
C ASP A 119 1.36 23.95 4.54
N THR A 120 1.17 22.63 4.49
CA THR A 120 1.36 21.81 3.28
C THR A 120 0.07 21.59 2.49
N MET A 121 -1.11 21.95 3.03
CA MET A 121 -2.41 21.64 2.40
C MET A 121 -2.55 22.23 0.99
N ASP A 122 -2.11 23.47 0.76
CA ASP A 122 -2.20 24.10 -0.56
C ASP A 122 -1.31 23.39 -1.59
N ALA A 123 -0.08 23.05 -1.21
CA ALA A 123 0.84 22.29 -2.06
C ALA A 123 0.30 20.88 -2.36
N ALA A 124 -0.32 20.23 -1.38
CA ALA A 124 -0.97 18.93 -1.53
C ALA A 124 -2.15 19.00 -2.51
N LYS A 125 -3.00 20.03 -2.39
CA LYS A 125 -4.13 20.30 -3.29
C LYS A 125 -3.67 20.50 -4.73
N TRP A 126 -2.69 21.37 -4.96
CA TRP A 126 -2.15 21.60 -6.30
C TRP A 126 -1.51 20.35 -6.91
N THR A 127 -0.81 19.57 -6.10
CA THR A 127 -0.26 18.28 -6.52
C THR A 127 -1.37 17.32 -6.93
N ALA A 128 -2.44 17.23 -6.14
CA ALA A 128 -3.59 16.39 -6.45
C ALA A 128 -4.22 16.74 -7.80
N TRP A 129 -4.52 18.03 -8.00
CA TRP A 129 -5.08 18.53 -9.27
C TRP A 129 -4.19 18.22 -10.46
N LYS A 130 -2.87 18.41 -10.33
CA LYS A 130 -1.91 18.09 -11.39
C LYS A 130 -2.01 16.63 -11.82
N TYR A 131 -2.14 15.70 -10.87
CA TYR A 131 -2.15 14.26 -11.15
C TYR A 131 -3.55 13.68 -11.40
N ALA A 132 -4.63 14.40 -11.05
CA ALA A 132 -5.98 14.06 -11.44
C ALA A 132 -6.21 14.21 -12.95
N ASN A 133 -5.58 15.21 -13.59
CA ASN A 133 -5.73 15.48 -15.03
C ASN A 133 -4.77 14.66 -15.92
N VAL A 134 -4.03 13.71 -15.37
CA VAL A 134 -3.17 12.83 -16.19
C VAL A 134 -4.06 11.86 -16.97
N LYS A 135 -3.66 11.49 -18.20
CA LYS A 135 -4.42 10.51 -18.99
C LYS A 135 -4.30 9.12 -18.36
N CYS A 136 -5.42 8.43 -18.17
CA CYS A 136 -5.50 7.04 -17.74
C CYS A 136 -6.37 6.20 -18.68
N ASP A 137 -6.04 4.92 -18.78
CA ASP A 137 -6.92 3.92 -19.37
C ASP A 137 -7.95 3.53 -18.28
N GLY A 138 -9.09 4.24 -18.22
CA GLY A 138 -10.15 4.04 -17.22
C GLY A 138 -10.83 5.33 -16.76
N VAL A 139 -11.74 5.22 -15.79
CA VAL A 139 -12.47 6.38 -15.22
C VAL A 139 -11.49 7.26 -14.43
N PRO A 140 -11.31 8.54 -14.80
CA PRO A 140 -10.42 9.44 -14.10
C PRO A 140 -10.96 9.76 -12.69
N ILE A 141 -10.05 10.01 -11.75
CA ILE A 141 -10.43 10.53 -10.44
C ILE A 141 -10.90 11.98 -10.57
N GLY A 142 -12.04 12.31 -9.95
CA GLY A 142 -12.52 13.68 -9.86
C GLY A 142 -11.59 14.57 -9.04
N ARG A 143 -11.68 15.89 -9.24
CA ARG A 143 -10.74 16.84 -8.61
C ARG A 143 -10.90 16.89 -7.10
N GLU A 144 -12.13 16.86 -6.60
CA GLU A 144 -12.40 16.91 -5.16
C GLU A 144 -11.99 15.59 -4.48
N GLU A 145 -12.20 14.46 -5.16
CA GLU A 145 -11.77 13.14 -4.67
C GLU A 145 -10.25 13.05 -4.61
N ALA A 146 -9.56 13.61 -5.61
CA ALA A 146 -8.11 13.68 -5.62
C ALA A 146 -7.59 14.54 -4.45
N VAL A 147 -8.25 15.67 -4.15
CA VAL A 147 -7.91 16.51 -3.00
C VAL A 147 -8.15 15.79 -1.68
N SER A 148 -9.29 15.11 -1.53
CA SER A 148 -9.58 14.29 -0.35
C SER A 148 -8.54 13.19 -0.15
N CYS A 149 -8.20 12.45 -1.21
CA CYS A 149 -7.14 11.43 -1.17
C CYS A 149 -5.77 12.04 -0.80
N ALA A 150 -5.48 13.24 -1.28
CA ALA A 150 -4.23 13.93 -0.98
C ALA A 150 -4.15 14.34 0.50
N TYR A 151 -5.24 14.83 1.10
CA TYR A 151 -5.27 15.17 2.52
C TYR A 151 -5.20 13.94 3.43
N GLU A 152 -5.88 12.85 3.09
CA GLU A 152 -5.69 11.56 3.78
C GLU A 152 -4.22 11.14 3.74
N THR A 153 -3.62 11.18 2.55
CA THR A 153 -2.21 10.80 2.36
C THR A 153 -1.26 11.73 3.12
N LEU A 154 -1.55 13.03 3.16
CA LEU A 154 -0.74 14.03 3.87
C LEU A 154 -0.70 13.73 5.37
N VAL A 155 -1.85 13.42 5.98
CA VAL A 155 -1.93 13.03 7.40
C VAL A 155 -1.16 11.73 7.65
N GLU A 156 -1.37 10.70 6.82
CA GLU A 156 -0.64 9.43 6.94
C GLU A 156 0.88 9.62 6.85
N VAL A 157 1.34 10.44 5.89
CA VAL A 157 2.77 10.74 5.71
C VAL A 157 3.32 11.56 6.89
N ALA A 158 2.52 12.46 7.45
CA ALA A 158 2.91 13.23 8.63
C ALA A 158 3.14 12.29 9.83
N ASP A 159 2.23 11.36 10.08
CA ASP A 159 2.39 10.37 11.17
C ASP A 159 3.63 9.50 10.97
N GLN A 160 3.90 9.10 9.72
CA GLN A 160 5.10 8.35 9.39
C GLN A 160 6.38 9.16 9.57
N ALA A 161 6.37 10.44 9.19
CA ALA A 161 7.50 11.34 9.35
C ALA A 161 7.81 11.61 10.84
N MET A 162 6.77 11.72 11.69
CA MET A 162 6.94 11.85 13.15
C MET A 162 7.60 10.60 13.75
N LYS A 163 7.16 9.42 13.29
CA LYS A 163 7.62 8.14 13.83
C LYS A 163 9.01 7.76 13.34
N TYR A 164 9.24 7.82 12.03
CA TYR A 164 10.42 7.26 11.35
C TYR A 164 11.32 8.30 10.66
N GLY A 165 10.98 9.59 10.73
CA GLY A 165 11.68 10.65 10.01
C GLY A 165 11.42 10.65 8.50
N ILE A 166 12.07 11.59 7.81
CA ILE A 166 12.13 11.71 6.35
C ILE A 166 13.60 11.74 5.89
N PRO A 167 13.91 11.39 4.63
CA PRO A 167 15.29 11.43 4.14
C PRO A 167 15.93 12.81 4.29
N LYS A 168 17.21 12.84 4.70
CA LYS A 168 18.01 14.07 4.74
C LYS A 168 18.07 14.72 3.35
N GLY A 169 18.08 16.04 3.32
CA GLY A 169 18.06 16.82 2.07
C GLY A 169 16.68 16.97 1.40
N THR A 170 15.62 16.43 2.01
CA THR A 170 14.23 16.59 1.52
C THR A 170 13.40 17.35 2.54
N THR A 171 12.54 18.27 2.10
CA THR A 171 11.58 18.96 2.98
C THR A 171 10.29 18.15 3.14
N PHE A 172 9.59 18.32 4.27
CA PHE A 172 8.32 17.64 4.50
C PHE A 172 7.27 17.87 3.38
N PRO A 173 7.05 19.11 2.89
CA PRO A 173 6.12 19.34 1.77
C PRO A 173 6.50 18.57 0.51
N ALA A 174 7.79 18.56 0.14
CA ALA A 174 8.25 17.82 -1.03
C ALA A 174 8.05 16.31 -0.86
N TYR A 175 8.36 15.78 0.32
CA TYR A 175 8.17 14.39 0.67
C TYR A 175 6.69 13.97 0.58
N ALA A 176 5.79 14.78 1.15
CA ALA A 176 4.35 14.56 1.10
C ALA A 176 3.80 14.62 -0.33
N CYS A 177 4.20 15.61 -1.14
CA CYS A 177 3.75 15.73 -2.52
C CYS A 177 4.16 14.53 -3.39
N VAL A 178 5.37 13.97 -3.18
CA VAL A 178 5.80 12.73 -3.85
C VAL A 178 4.93 11.55 -3.44
N ALA A 179 4.58 11.44 -2.16
CA ALA A 179 3.69 10.38 -1.68
C ALA A 179 2.27 10.50 -2.27
N ILE A 180 1.71 11.72 -2.32
CA ILE A 180 0.41 12.01 -2.92
C ILE A 180 0.39 11.63 -4.41
N ARG A 181 1.41 12.06 -5.17
CA ARG A 181 1.58 11.66 -6.57
C ARG A 181 1.51 10.14 -6.72
N ASN A 182 2.31 9.42 -5.94
CA ASN A 182 2.40 7.97 -6.05
C ASN A 182 1.06 7.32 -5.65
N HIS A 183 0.37 7.83 -4.63
CA HIS A 183 -0.95 7.35 -4.25
C HIS A 183 -1.94 7.48 -5.42
N ILE A 184 -2.02 8.65 -6.05
CA ILE A 184 -2.95 8.92 -7.15
C ILE A 184 -2.61 8.03 -8.36
N ILE A 185 -1.35 8.01 -8.79
CA ILE A 185 -0.91 7.20 -9.94
C ILE A 185 -1.19 5.70 -9.70
N LEU A 186 -0.78 5.16 -8.55
CA LEU A 186 -0.87 3.73 -8.28
C LEU A 186 -2.31 3.21 -8.15
N ASN A 187 -3.23 4.04 -7.64
CA ASN A 187 -4.60 3.61 -7.34
C ASN A 187 -5.62 3.99 -8.42
N TYR A 188 -5.30 4.94 -9.31
CA TYR A 188 -6.27 5.45 -10.28
C TYR A 188 -5.79 5.38 -11.72
N HIS A 189 -4.50 5.59 -11.98
CA HIS A 189 -3.94 5.47 -13.35
C HIS A 189 -3.56 4.03 -13.70
N GLY A 190 -3.33 3.19 -12.69
CA GLY A 190 -2.89 1.81 -12.88
C GLY A 190 -1.49 1.70 -13.48
N TYR A 191 -0.96 0.48 -13.47
CA TYR A 191 0.05 0.07 -14.45
C TYR A 191 -0.70 -0.71 -15.53
N ALA A 192 -0.17 -0.78 -16.76
CA ALA A 192 -0.71 -1.53 -17.89
C ALA A 192 -1.07 -3.01 -17.61
N THR A 193 -0.77 -3.54 -16.42
CA THR A 193 -0.97 -4.93 -16.00
C THR A 193 -1.74 -5.10 -14.67
N SER A 194 -2.30 -4.04 -14.08
CA SER A 194 -2.97 -4.13 -12.77
C SER A 194 -4.20 -3.21 -12.66
N PRO A 195 -5.43 -3.74 -12.76
CA PRO A 195 -6.65 -3.00 -12.45
C PRO A 195 -6.79 -2.91 -10.92
N LYS A 196 -6.04 -2.00 -10.30
CA LYS A 196 -6.29 -1.60 -8.91
C LYS A 196 -7.13 -0.33 -8.88
N HIS A 197 -8.12 -0.25 -9.76
CA HIS A 197 -9.09 0.83 -9.68
C HIS A 197 -9.87 0.64 -8.37
N LYS A 198 -9.66 1.55 -7.42
CA LYS A 198 -10.64 1.73 -6.36
C LYS A 198 -11.83 2.44 -7.00
N TYR A 199 -12.77 1.67 -7.56
CA TYR A 199 -14.08 2.16 -7.99
C TYR A 199 -14.91 2.74 -6.82
N SER A 200 -14.41 2.66 -5.57
CA SER A 200 -15.10 3.18 -4.39
C SER A 200 -15.19 4.72 -4.31
N PHE A 201 -14.69 5.47 -5.30
CA PHE A 201 -14.74 6.94 -5.33
C PHE A 201 -15.00 7.50 -6.74
N CYS A 202 -15.85 6.85 -7.54
CA CYS A 202 -16.50 7.57 -8.65
C CYS A 202 -17.50 8.52 -8.00
N SER A 203 -17.19 9.81 -7.95
CA SER A 203 -18.18 10.81 -7.56
C SER A 203 -19.24 10.86 -8.65
N LEU A 204 -20.50 11.03 -8.25
CA LEU A 204 -21.57 11.28 -9.20
C LEU A 204 -21.37 12.59 -9.99
N ASP A 205 -20.44 13.46 -9.56
CA ASP A 205 -20.11 14.72 -10.23
C ASP A 205 -19.32 14.50 -11.53
N VAL A 206 -18.72 13.33 -11.74
CA VAL A 206 -18.20 12.90 -13.06
C VAL A 206 -19.35 12.76 -14.07
N PHE A 207 -20.58 12.57 -13.59
CA PHE A 207 -21.83 12.57 -14.37
C PHE A 207 -22.57 13.92 -14.30
N SER A 208 -21.98 14.94 -13.68
CA SER A 208 -22.59 16.27 -13.68
C SER A 208 -22.63 16.83 -15.12
N PRO A 209 -23.69 17.58 -15.49
CA PRO A 209 -23.79 18.22 -16.80
C PRO A 209 -22.62 19.15 -17.13
N GLU A 210 -21.87 19.59 -16.12
CA GLU A 210 -20.70 20.47 -16.26
C GLU A 210 -19.45 19.69 -16.66
N PHE A 211 -19.28 18.45 -16.16
CA PHE A 211 -18.16 17.58 -16.51
C PHE A 211 -18.34 16.95 -17.91
N ILE A 212 -19.57 16.57 -18.27
CA ILE A 212 -19.93 16.02 -19.60
C ILE A 212 -19.73 17.06 -20.72
N ARG A 213 -19.69 18.36 -20.40
CA ARG A 213 -19.52 19.46 -21.37
C ARG A 213 -18.05 19.87 -21.61
N GLY A 214 -17.08 19.25 -20.94
CA GLY A 214 -15.65 19.50 -21.19
C GLY A 214 -15.12 18.75 -22.41
N GLU A 215 -14.07 19.28 -23.06
CA GLU A 215 -13.38 18.67 -24.22
C GLU A 215 -12.81 17.24 -23.98
N TYR A 216 -12.93 16.71 -22.76
CA TYR A 216 -12.42 15.41 -22.33
C TYR A 216 -13.50 14.51 -21.70
N ALA A 217 -14.78 14.78 -21.98
CA ALA A 217 -15.86 13.90 -21.55
C ALA A 217 -15.72 12.50 -22.20
N PRO A 218 -15.85 11.40 -21.43
CA PRO A 218 -15.95 10.05 -22.00
C PRO A 218 -17.13 9.97 -22.97
N ASP A 219 -17.07 9.04 -23.94
CA ASP A 219 -18.17 8.82 -24.88
C ASP A 219 -19.50 8.62 -24.10
N PRO A 220 -20.55 9.41 -24.38
CA PRO A 220 -21.86 9.24 -23.75
C PRO A 220 -22.39 7.80 -23.76
N ALA A 221 -22.04 6.99 -24.76
CA ALA A 221 -22.41 5.58 -24.83
C ALA A 221 -21.70 4.73 -23.76
N GLU A 222 -20.42 4.98 -23.49
CA GLU A 222 -19.65 4.28 -22.45
C GLU A 222 -20.14 4.66 -21.05
N LEU A 223 -20.54 5.92 -20.85
CA LEU A 223 -21.16 6.39 -19.61
C LEU A 223 -22.52 5.73 -19.34
N TYR A 224 -23.31 5.48 -20.40
CA TYR A 224 -24.61 4.84 -20.29
C TYR A 224 -24.50 3.38 -19.86
N ILE A 225 -23.53 2.65 -20.42
CA ILE A 225 -23.22 1.25 -20.04
C ILE A 225 -22.78 1.20 -18.57
N LEU A 226 -21.93 2.13 -18.14
CA LEU A 226 -21.48 2.21 -16.75
C LEU A 226 -22.62 2.53 -15.77
N MET A 227 -23.59 3.36 -16.17
CA MET A 227 -24.79 3.65 -15.40
C MET A 227 -25.65 2.39 -15.22
N GLU A 228 -25.89 1.66 -16.30
CA GLU A 228 -26.70 0.44 -16.29
C GLU A 228 -26.07 -0.64 -15.39
N GLU A 229 -24.75 -0.84 -15.48
CA GLU A 229 -24.00 -1.77 -14.62
C GLU A 229 -24.03 -1.38 -13.13
N LEU A 230 -24.02 -0.07 -12.81
CA LEU A 230 -24.13 0.44 -11.43
C LEU A 230 -25.53 0.24 -10.87
N GLU A 231 -26.57 0.48 -11.66
CA GLU A 231 -27.97 0.23 -11.27
C GLU A 231 -28.24 -1.26 -11.02
N GLU A 232 -27.69 -2.15 -11.86
CA GLU A 232 -27.79 -3.61 -11.65
C GLU A 232 -27.08 -4.07 -10.37
N GLN A 233 -25.91 -3.50 -10.04
CA GLN A 233 -25.20 -3.80 -8.79
C GLN A 233 -25.94 -3.30 -7.55
N GLN A 234 -26.60 -2.14 -7.63
CA GLN A 234 -27.41 -1.61 -6.52
C GLN A 234 -28.70 -2.40 -6.33
N ASN A 235 -29.33 -2.85 -7.42
CA ASN A 235 -30.56 -3.64 -7.38
C ASN A 235 -30.32 -5.10 -6.96
N SER A 236 -29.16 -5.68 -7.30
CA SER A 236 -28.77 -7.02 -6.82
C SER A 236 -28.42 -7.08 -5.33
N GLY A 237 -28.12 -5.94 -4.70
CA GLY A 237 -27.94 -5.81 -3.25
C GLY A 237 -29.23 -5.65 -2.44
N LYS A 238 -30.38 -5.43 -3.10
CA LYS A 238 -31.70 -5.30 -2.47
C LYS A 238 -32.71 -6.27 -3.07
N SER A 239 -32.52 -7.57 -2.81
CA SER A 239 -33.61 -8.49 -2.48
C SER A 239 -33.12 -9.93 -2.40
N ARG A 240 -33.17 -10.50 -1.19
CA ARG A 240 -34.18 -11.52 -0.91
C ARG A 240 -34.42 -11.66 0.61
N PRO A 241 -35.67 -11.70 1.06
CA PRO A 241 -36.03 -12.30 2.35
C PRO A 241 -35.72 -13.80 2.37
#